data_AF-A0A956PX81-F1
#
_entry.id   AF-A0A956PX81-F1
#
_cell.length_a   1.000
_cell.length_b   1.000
_cell.length_c   1.000
_cell.angle_alpha   90.00
_cell.angle_beta   90.00
_cell.angle_gamma   90.00
#
_symmetry.space_group_name_H-M   'P 1'
#
loop_
_entity.id
_entity.type
_entity.pdbx_description
1 polymer ?
#
loop_
_entity_poly.entity_id
_entity_poly.type
_entity_poly.pdbx_seq_one_letter_code
_entity_poly.pdbx_strand_id
1 'polypeptide(L)'
;MNAHRMIRDTLAALLLSLLCSTVAVSASRAPFLAGSLFADDRSLEVGQVLTVVIVESGSGSNSASINTKREDGLSIGASGAGGPLTFMPSISGTSAGSNEHKSKGTNARSSSLNGTITVEIVSIEPNGLLVIEGQRVVELDGEEQITEISGRVRPADVAADNTVYSYLVADAVIRYSGRGLVRDSQRRGLIGWLFGWMI
;
A
#
# COMPACT_ATOMS: atom_id res chain seq x y z
N MET A 1 -21.47 84.48 -6.61
CA MET A 1 -21.16 83.22 -7.33
C MET A 1 -19.96 82.45 -6.76
N ASN A 2 -19.48 82.73 -5.53
CA ASN A 2 -18.22 82.16 -5.02
C ASN A 2 -18.39 81.03 -3.99
N ALA A 3 -19.58 80.88 -3.38
CA ALA A 3 -19.83 79.87 -2.34
C ALA A 3 -19.89 78.43 -2.89
N HIS A 4 -20.45 78.24 -4.09
CA HIS A 4 -20.55 76.91 -4.71
C HIS A 4 -19.21 76.31 -5.12
N ARG A 5 -18.21 77.15 -5.46
CA ARG A 5 -16.85 76.67 -5.73
C ARG A 5 -16.17 76.21 -4.45
N MET A 6 -16.31 77.00 -3.37
CA MET A 6 -15.68 76.70 -2.09
C MET A 6 -16.19 75.39 -1.45
N ILE A 7 -17.51 75.13 -1.52
CA ILE A 7 -18.11 73.89 -0.98
C ILE A 7 -17.64 72.64 -1.74
N ARG A 8 -17.50 72.75 -3.06
CA ARG A 8 -17.04 71.65 -3.92
C ARG A 8 -15.59 71.27 -3.62
N ASP A 9 -14.74 72.27 -3.38
CA ASP A 9 -13.32 72.05 -3.10
C ASP A 9 -13.12 71.45 -1.69
N THR A 10 -13.94 71.85 -0.71
CA THR A 10 -13.92 71.24 0.63
C THR A 10 -14.45 69.80 0.66
N LEU A 11 -15.47 69.48 -0.13
CA LEU A 11 -16.00 68.11 -0.23
C LEU A 11 -15.03 67.16 -0.95
N ALA A 12 -14.33 67.64 -1.98
CA ALA A 12 -13.30 66.88 -2.66
C ALA A 12 -12.12 66.55 -1.73
N ALA A 13 -11.69 67.50 -0.90
CA ALA A 13 -10.62 67.29 0.08
C ALA A 13 -11.01 66.28 1.18
N LEU A 14 -12.28 66.29 1.63
CA LEU A 14 -12.78 65.35 2.63
C LEU A 14 -12.94 63.92 2.08
N LEU A 15 -13.35 63.78 0.81
CA LEU A 15 -13.44 62.48 0.14
C LEU A 15 -12.05 61.86 -0.13
N LEU A 16 -11.05 62.69 -0.45
CA LEU A 16 -9.69 62.22 -0.72
C LEU A 16 -8.96 61.74 0.55
N SER A 17 -9.21 62.36 1.71
CA SER A 17 -8.64 61.92 2.98
C SER A 17 -9.28 60.63 3.51
N LEU A 18 -10.58 60.44 3.26
CA LEU A 18 -11.28 59.19 3.60
C LEU A 18 -10.77 57.99 2.77
N LEU A 19 -10.44 58.22 1.50
CA LEU A 19 -9.85 57.20 0.61
C LEU A 19 -8.41 56.82 1.01
N CYS A 20 -7.65 57.73 1.61
CA CYS A 20 -6.27 57.48 2.02
C CYS A 20 -6.18 56.55 3.24
N SER A 21 -7.16 56.65 4.15
CA SER A 21 -7.18 55.85 5.38
C SER A 21 -7.50 54.37 5.14
N THR A 22 -8.28 54.05 4.10
CA THR A 22 -8.62 52.66 3.74
C THR A 22 -7.48 51.96 2.99
N VAL A 23 -6.67 52.70 2.22
CA VAL A 23 -5.48 52.15 1.54
C VAL A 23 -4.32 51.89 2.53
N ALA A 24 -4.15 52.73 3.54
CA ALA A 24 -3.11 52.56 4.56
C ALA A 24 -3.31 51.30 5.42
N VAL A 25 -4.57 50.87 5.65
CA VAL A 25 -4.89 49.65 6.39
C VAL A 25 -4.51 48.38 5.60
N SER A 26 -4.56 48.43 4.26
CA SER A 26 -4.11 47.31 3.41
C SER A 26 -2.57 47.18 3.34
N ALA A 27 -1.84 48.27 3.54
CA ALA A 27 -0.36 48.29 3.52
C ALA A 27 0.31 47.89 4.85
N SER A 28 -0.45 47.77 5.94
CA SER A 28 0.08 47.41 7.27
C SER A 28 0.37 45.91 7.46
N ARG A 29 0.18 45.11 6.41
CA ARG A 29 0.51 43.68 6.40
C ARG A 29 1.79 43.42 5.63
N ALA A 30 2.85 44.16 5.95
CA ALA A 30 4.19 43.75 5.59
C ALA A 30 4.55 42.56 6.48
N PRO A 31 4.78 41.34 5.95
CA PRO A 31 5.43 40.32 6.74
C PRO A 31 6.85 40.83 7.00
N PHE A 32 7.07 41.25 8.23
CA PHE A 32 8.39 41.44 8.80
C PHE A 32 9.21 40.18 8.49
N LEU A 33 10.41 40.39 7.95
CA LEU A 33 11.41 39.38 7.61
C LEU A 33 11.73 38.50 8.83
N ALA A 34 10.90 37.51 9.09
CA ALA A 34 11.14 36.43 10.03
C ALA A 34 11.47 35.15 9.24
N GLY A 35 12.30 35.28 8.20
CA GLY A 35 13.07 34.15 7.69
C GLY A 35 14.10 33.82 8.76
N SER A 36 13.85 32.78 9.54
CA SER A 36 14.83 32.28 10.51
C SER A 36 16.14 32.04 9.78
N LEU A 37 17.26 32.55 10.32
CA LEU A 37 18.60 32.36 9.77
C LEU A 37 19.03 30.88 9.72
N PHE A 38 18.21 30.00 10.31
CA PHE A 38 18.35 28.55 10.32
C PHE A 38 17.08 27.84 9.83
N ALA A 39 16.06 28.56 9.33
CA ALA A 39 14.97 27.91 8.61
C ALA A 39 15.51 27.54 7.24
N ASP A 40 15.64 26.24 7.05
CA ASP A 40 15.80 25.65 5.75
C ASP A 40 14.67 26.16 4.84
N ASP A 41 15.02 26.90 3.79
CA ASP A 41 14.09 27.52 2.82
C ASP A 41 13.55 26.46 1.85
N ARG A 42 13.08 25.35 2.42
CA ARG A 42 12.41 24.27 1.70
C ARG A 42 10.91 24.51 1.81
N SER A 43 10.38 25.24 0.83
CA SER A 43 8.92 25.40 0.70
C SER A 43 8.33 24.08 0.21
N LEU A 44 7.67 23.36 1.12
CA LEU A 44 6.93 22.13 0.82
C LEU A 44 5.53 22.52 0.34
N GLU A 45 5.40 22.71 -0.96
CA GLU A 45 4.17 23.10 -1.63
C GLU A 45 3.58 21.97 -2.46
N VAL A 46 2.29 22.06 -2.78
CA VAL A 46 1.64 21.16 -3.73
C VAL A 46 2.34 21.25 -5.09
N GLY A 47 2.64 20.09 -5.68
CA GLY A 47 3.41 19.96 -6.92
C GLY A 47 4.93 19.89 -6.74
N GLN A 48 5.46 20.00 -5.51
CA GLN A 48 6.87 19.72 -5.26
C GLN A 48 7.14 18.21 -5.28
N VAL A 49 8.37 17.85 -5.68
CA VAL A 49 8.82 16.46 -5.77
C VAL A 49 9.65 16.06 -4.55
N LEU A 50 9.43 14.84 -4.08
CA LEU A 50 10.19 14.21 -3.01
C LEU A 50 10.76 12.88 -3.50
N THR A 51 11.86 12.45 -2.89
CA THR A 51 12.47 11.16 -3.16
C THR A 51 12.14 10.20 -2.03
N VAL A 52 11.42 9.12 -2.33
CA VAL A 52 11.13 8.07 -1.35
C VAL A 52 12.11 6.92 -1.53
N VAL A 53 12.83 6.59 -0.47
CA VAL A 53 13.71 5.42 -0.39
C VAL A 53 12.91 4.27 0.21
N ILE A 54 12.62 3.28 -0.62
CA ILE A 54 11.89 2.06 -0.27
C ILE A 54 12.86 1.09 0.40
N VAL A 55 12.58 0.75 1.65
CA VAL A 55 13.33 -0.24 2.43
C VAL A 55 12.32 -1.19 3.07
N GLU A 56 11.93 -2.23 2.32
CA GLU A 56 10.96 -3.23 2.81
C GLU A 56 11.64 -4.58 3.03
N SER A 57 11.53 -5.09 4.25
CA SER A 57 11.96 -6.44 4.62
C SER A 57 10.75 -7.24 5.11
N GLY A 58 10.24 -8.14 4.27
CA GLY A 58 9.15 -9.05 4.61
C GLY A 58 9.69 -10.43 4.95
N SER A 59 9.62 -10.82 6.22
CA SER A 59 9.86 -12.21 6.66
C SER A 59 8.52 -12.88 6.99
N GLY A 60 8.03 -13.74 6.09
CA GLY A 60 6.81 -14.53 6.31
C GLY A 60 7.14 -15.99 6.60
N SER A 61 6.96 -16.44 7.83
CA SER A 61 7.02 -17.86 8.19
C SER A 61 5.61 -18.45 8.21
N ASN A 62 5.29 -19.34 7.26
CA ASN A 62 4.02 -20.06 7.27
C ASN A 62 4.28 -21.51 7.72
N SER A 63 3.91 -21.84 8.95
CA SER A 63 3.98 -23.19 9.50
C SER A 63 2.59 -23.84 9.43
N ALA A 64 2.40 -24.77 8.50
CA ALA A 64 1.17 -25.55 8.40
C ALA A 64 1.42 -26.94 8.97
N SER A 65 0.77 -27.26 10.09
CA SER A 65 0.72 -28.62 10.66
C SER A 65 -0.66 -29.22 10.43
N ILE A 66 -0.77 -30.17 9.52
CA ILE A 66 -2.02 -30.91 9.28
C ILE A 66 -1.94 -32.23 10.05
N ASN A 67 -2.76 -32.35 11.11
CA ASN A 67 -2.96 -33.58 11.85
C ASN A 67 -4.31 -34.18 11.44
N THR A 68 -4.30 -35.13 10.50
CA THR A 68 -5.51 -35.84 10.10
C THR A 68 -5.52 -37.22 10.76
N LYS A 69 -6.43 -37.42 11.72
CA LYS A 69 -6.74 -38.73 12.28
C LYS A 69 -8.02 -39.25 11.62
N ARG A 70 -7.93 -40.33 10.85
CA ARG A 70 -9.08 -41.08 10.35
C ARG A 70 -9.24 -42.34 11.18
N GLU A 71 -10.33 -42.43 11.93
CA GLU A 71 -10.76 -43.64 12.64
C GLU A 71 -11.93 -44.22 11.84
N ASP A 72 -11.66 -45.24 11.02
CA ASP A 72 -12.68 -45.94 10.25
C ASP A 72 -13.05 -47.23 11.00
N GLY A 73 -14.17 -47.20 11.71
CA GLY A 73 -14.71 -48.33 12.46
C GLY A 73 -15.91 -48.94 11.75
N LEU A 74 -15.68 -49.78 10.73
CA LEU A 74 -16.75 -50.54 10.07
C LEU A 74 -16.85 -51.95 10.67
N SER A 75 -17.78 -52.14 11.61
CA SER A 75 -18.12 -53.45 12.15
C SER A 75 -19.20 -54.13 11.29
N ILE A 76 -18.81 -54.96 10.33
CA ILE A 76 -19.72 -55.90 9.65
C ILE A 76 -19.78 -57.19 10.48
N GLY A 77 -20.86 -57.36 11.25
CA GLY A 77 -21.20 -58.60 11.93
C GLY A 77 -21.96 -59.53 11.00
N ALA A 78 -21.33 -60.60 10.52
CA ALA A 78 -21.99 -61.68 9.79
C ALA A 78 -22.35 -62.82 10.76
N SER A 79 -23.49 -62.69 11.44
CA SER A 79 -24.14 -63.81 12.16
C SER A 79 -25.20 -64.42 11.24
N GLY A 80 -25.08 -65.72 10.97
CA GLY A 80 -25.74 -66.41 9.86
C GLY A 80 -27.26 -66.44 9.87
N ALA A 81 -27.83 -66.50 8.66
CA ALA A 81 -29.15 -67.02 8.36
C ALA A 81 -29.18 -67.49 6.89
N GLY A 82 -29.60 -68.74 6.66
CA GLY A 82 -29.40 -69.49 5.41
C GLY A 82 -30.11 -68.93 4.16
N GLY A 83 -29.33 -68.76 3.10
CA GLY A 83 -29.75 -68.47 1.72
C GLY A 83 -28.62 -68.85 0.74
N PRO A 84 -28.85 -68.93 -0.58
CA PRO A 84 -28.00 -69.61 -1.57
C PRO A 84 -26.65 -68.95 -1.89
N LEU A 85 -26.11 -68.14 -0.96
CA LEU A 85 -24.84 -67.41 -1.07
C LEU A 85 -23.65 -68.16 -0.45
N THR A 86 -23.75 -69.49 -0.29
CA THR A 86 -22.67 -70.39 0.19
C THR A 86 -21.41 -70.39 -0.72
N PHE A 87 -21.42 -69.68 -1.85
CA PHE A 87 -20.32 -69.66 -2.81
C PHE A 87 -19.31 -68.50 -2.64
N MET A 88 -19.46 -67.64 -1.63
CA MET A 88 -18.42 -66.65 -1.30
C MET A 88 -17.51 -67.19 -0.19
N PRO A 89 -16.19 -67.30 -0.42
CA PRO A 89 -15.27 -67.67 0.64
C PRO A 89 -15.35 -66.60 1.72
N SER A 90 -15.49 -67.04 2.97
CA SER A 90 -15.48 -66.20 4.17
C SER A 90 -14.18 -65.41 4.23
N ILE A 91 -14.20 -64.16 3.75
CA ILE A 91 -13.12 -63.21 3.97
C ILE A 91 -13.36 -62.57 5.34
N SER A 92 -12.80 -63.20 6.38
CA SER A 92 -12.66 -62.57 7.70
C SER A 92 -11.39 -61.72 7.64
N GLY A 93 -11.53 -60.46 7.21
CA GLY A 93 -10.44 -59.50 7.11
C GLY A 93 -10.72 -58.31 8.02
N THR A 94 -10.30 -58.38 9.28
CA THR A 94 -10.25 -57.22 10.17
C THR A 94 -9.08 -56.32 9.75
N SER A 95 -9.33 -55.38 8.84
CA SER A 95 -8.36 -54.34 8.49
C SER A 95 -8.51 -53.15 9.46
N ALA A 96 -7.88 -53.25 10.64
CA ALA A 96 -7.71 -52.09 11.53
C ALA A 96 -6.48 -51.29 11.08
N GLY A 97 -6.67 -50.35 10.15
CA GLY A 97 -5.62 -49.45 9.66
C GLY A 97 -5.70 -48.07 10.29
N SER A 98 -4.98 -47.84 11.39
CA SER A 98 -4.82 -46.48 11.96
C SER A 98 -3.75 -45.71 11.17
N ASN A 99 -4.17 -44.94 10.16
CA ASN A 99 -3.27 -44.08 9.40
C ASN A 99 -3.10 -42.72 10.10
N GLU A 100 -2.05 -42.58 10.92
CA GLU A 100 -1.65 -41.28 11.48
C GLU A 100 -0.67 -40.60 10.49
N HIS A 101 -1.15 -39.61 9.72
CA HIS A 101 -0.31 -38.78 8.86
C HIS A 101 0.02 -37.46 9.55
N LYS A 102 1.29 -37.26 9.92
CA LYS A 102 1.83 -35.98 10.42
C LYS A 102 2.64 -35.31 9.33
N SER A 103 2.00 -34.39 8.61
CA SER A 103 2.69 -33.53 7.64
C SER A 103 3.03 -32.17 8.28
N LYS A 104 4.32 -31.93 8.52
CA LYS A 104 4.84 -30.60 8.89
C LYS A 104 5.47 -29.94 7.67
N GLY A 105 4.82 -28.91 7.13
CA GLY A 105 5.40 -28.03 6.11
C GLY A 105 5.83 -26.71 6.73
N THR A 106 7.13 -26.44 6.79
CA THR A 106 7.65 -25.11 7.15
C THR A 106 8.03 -24.40 5.87
N ASN A 107 7.33 -23.34 5.52
CA ASN A 107 7.68 -22.50 4.37
C ASN A 107 8.11 -21.12 4.88
N ALA A 108 9.42 -20.86 4.87
CA ALA A 108 9.98 -19.56 5.19
C ALA A 108 10.15 -18.76 3.90
N ARG A 109 9.46 -17.63 3.77
CA ARG A 109 9.59 -16.70 2.64
C ARG A 109 10.25 -15.42 3.14
N SER A 110 11.49 -15.17 2.69
CA SER A 110 12.20 -13.92 2.90
C SER A 110 12.18 -13.10 1.61
N SER A 111 11.61 -11.90 1.65
CA SER A 111 11.59 -10.96 0.53
C SER A 111 12.18 -9.62 0.99
N SER A 112 13.22 -9.15 0.30
CA SER A 112 13.78 -7.81 0.49
C SER A 112 13.51 -6.98 -0.76
N LEU A 113 12.94 -5.78 -0.59
CA LEU A 113 12.71 -4.82 -1.66
C LEU A 113 13.41 -3.52 -1.28
N ASN A 114 14.44 -3.17 -2.05
CA ASN A 114 15.17 -1.90 -1.93
C ASN A 114 15.02 -1.14 -3.24
N GLY A 115 14.67 0.13 -3.17
CA GLY A 115 14.52 0.97 -4.36
C GLY A 115 14.30 2.43 -4.02
N THR A 116 14.31 3.27 -5.05
CA THR A 116 14.06 4.70 -4.91
C THR A 116 13.04 5.14 -5.95
N ILE A 117 12.04 5.89 -5.51
CA ILE A 117 10.96 6.42 -6.35
C ILE A 117 10.78 7.92 -6.07
N THR A 118 10.57 8.70 -7.13
CA THR A 118 10.21 10.11 -7.00
C THR A 118 8.69 10.22 -6.93
N VAL A 119 8.21 11.02 -6.00
CA VAL A 119 6.79 11.28 -5.75
C VAL A 119 6.53 12.77 -5.82
N GLU A 120 5.29 13.17 -6.06
CA GLU A 120 4.86 14.57 -5.89
C GLU A 120 3.94 14.72 -4.68
N ILE A 121 3.90 15.94 -4.16
CA ILE A 121 2.92 16.35 -3.15
C ILE A 121 1.63 16.72 -3.88
N VAL A 122 0.61 15.87 -3.78
CA VAL A 122 -0.70 16.07 -4.44
C VAL A 122 -1.56 17.07 -3.66
N SER A 123 -1.49 17.01 -2.34
CA SER A 123 -2.23 17.94 -1.48
C SER A 123 -1.60 18.04 -0.09
N ILE A 124 -1.97 19.08 0.64
CA ILE A 124 -1.58 19.28 2.04
C ILE A 124 -2.86 19.24 2.87
N GLU A 125 -2.93 18.30 3.81
CA GLU A 125 -4.05 18.17 4.73
C GLU A 125 -4.11 19.37 5.70
N PRO A 126 -5.28 19.67 6.31
CA PRO A 126 -5.43 20.78 7.25
C PRO A 126 -4.53 20.71 8.50
N ASN A 127 -4.04 19.51 8.83
CA ASN A 127 -3.09 19.24 9.92
C ASN A 127 -1.62 19.48 9.52
N GLY A 128 -1.36 19.82 8.25
CA GLY A 128 -0.01 20.01 7.71
C GLY A 128 0.68 18.73 7.22
N LEU A 129 -0.03 17.60 7.14
CA LEU A 129 0.49 16.39 6.49
C LEU A 129 0.51 16.56 4.98
N LEU A 130 1.57 16.07 4.35
CA LEU A 130 1.75 16.06 2.91
C LEU A 130 1.18 14.74 2.38
N VAL A 131 0.21 14.81 1.49
CA VAL A 131 -0.26 13.64 0.72
C VAL A 131 0.64 13.50 -0.49
N ILE A 132 1.33 12.37 -0.57
CA ILE A 132 2.28 12.08 -1.63
C ILE A 132 1.78 10.93 -2.51
N GLU A 133 1.98 11.08 -3.81
CA GLU A 133 1.70 10.03 -4.78
C GLU A 133 2.78 10.02 -5.86
N GLY A 134 3.16 8.83 -6.32
CA GLY A 134 4.13 8.69 -7.40
C GLY A 134 4.08 7.33 -8.05
N GLN A 135 4.39 7.33 -9.34
CA GLN A 135 4.51 6.12 -10.14
C GLN A 135 5.82 6.17 -10.93
N ARG A 136 6.55 5.07 -10.91
CA ARG A 136 7.75 4.85 -11.70
C ARG A 136 7.55 3.64 -12.60
N VAL A 137 7.68 3.84 -13.90
CA VAL A 137 7.68 2.77 -14.90
C VAL A 137 9.10 2.59 -15.41
N VAL A 138 9.62 1.36 -15.34
CA VAL A 138 10.93 0.98 -15.84
C VAL A 138 10.75 -0.19 -16.80
N GLU A 139 11.24 -0.05 -18.02
CA GLU A 139 11.32 -1.15 -18.97
C GLU A 139 12.72 -1.75 -18.92
N LEU A 140 12.81 -3.03 -18.58
CA LEU A 140 14.06 -3.79 -18.50
C LEU A 140 13.89 -5.06 -19.31
N ASP A 141 14.74 -5.25 -20.33
CA ASP A 141 14.75 -6.45 -21.17
C ASP A 141 13.39 -6.82 -21.80
N GLY A 142 12.58 -5.81 -22.13
CA GLY A 142 11.23 -5.98 -22.70
C GLY A 142 10.16 -6.35 -21.67
N GLU A 143 10.48 -6.30 -20.38
CA GLU A 143 9.53 -6.40 -19.28
C GLU A 143 9.25 -5.02 -18.69
N GLU A 144 7.96 -4.69 -18.56
CA GLU A 144 7.54 -3.43 -17.95
C GLU A 144 7.34 -3.62 -16.45
N GLN A 145 8.12 -2.91 -15.65
CA GLN A 145 8.05 -2.87 -14.19
C GLN A 145 7.43 -1.55 -13.75
N ILE A 146 6.29 -1.63 -13.10
CA ILE A 146 5.56 -0.49 -12.54
C ILE A 146 5.69 -0.56 -11.02
N THR A 147 6.29 0.48 -10.44
CA THR A 147 6.32 0.72 -9.00
C THR A 147 5.44 1.93 -8.71
N GLU A 148 4.49 1.78 -7.80
CA GLU A 148 3.59 2.85 -7.39
C GLU A 148 3.66 2.99 -5.87
N ILE A 149 3.65 4.24 -5.41
CA ILE A 149 3.64 4.56 -3.99
C ILE A 149 2.62 5.67 -3.73
N SER A 150 1.87 5.52 -2.66
CA SER A 150 1.05 6.59 -2.10
C SER A 150 1.12 6.57 -0.58
N GLY A 151 0.88 7.72 0.04
CA GLY A 151 0.85 7.81 1.49
C GLY A 151 0.89 9.24 2.00
N ARG A 152 1.15 9.38 3.29
CA ARG A 152 1.19 10.67 3.98
C ARG A 152 2.52 10.86 4.69
N VAL A 153 3.08 12.06 4.61
CA VAL A 153 4.39 12.39 5.17
C VAL A 153 4.29 13.65 6.01
N ARG A 154 4.97 13.66 7.15
CA ARG A 154 5.13 14.90 7.93
C ARG A 154 6.27 15.71 7.32
N PRO A 155 6.13 17.05 7.20
CA PRO A 155 7.22 17.93 6.77
C PRO A 155 8.53 17.72 7.55
N ALA A 156 8.44 17.36 8.83
CA ALA A 156 9.61 17.12 9.70
C ALA A 156 10.38 15.82 9.38
N ASP A 157 9.75 14.84 8.72
CA ASP A 157 10.40 13.58 8.33
C ASP A 157 11.15 13.71 6.99
N VAL A 158 11.01 14.84 6.29
CA VAL A 158 11.67 15.12 5.00
C VAL A 158 13.07 15.68 5.25
N ALA A 159 14.09 14.91 4.87
CA ALA A 159 15.49 15.27 5.00
C ALA A 159 15.88 16.45 4.08
N ALA A 160 17.02 17.09 4.37
CA ALA A 160 17.54 18.29 3.68
C ALA A 160 17.62 18.17 2.15
N ASP A 161 17.74 16.95 1.65
CA ASP A 161 17.83 16.57 0.25
C ASP A 161 16.46 16.20 -0.36
N ASN A 162 15.35 16.53 0.31
CA ASN A 162 13.99 16.15 -0.06
C ASN A 162 13.76 14.64 -0.09
N THR A 163 14.50 13.89 0.72
CA THR A 163 14.39 12.44 0.83
C THR A 163 13.56 12.02 2.05
N VAL A 164 12.78 10.95 1.91
CA VAL A 164 12.05 10.29 2.99
C VAL A 164 12.16 8.77 2.85
N TYR A 165 12.26 8.06 3.96
CA TYR A 165 12.26 6.60 3.95
C TYR A 165 10.83 6.04 3.97
N SER A 166 10.59 4.91 3.30
CA SER A 166 9.24 4.30 3.23
C SER A 166 8.64 4.01 4.59
N TYR A 167 9.44 3.62 5.59
CA TYR A 167 8.97 3.36 6.95
C TYR A 167 8.52 4.61 7.73
N LEU A 168 8.85 5.83 7.24
CA LEU A 168 8.37 7.10 7.80
C LEU A 168 7.10 7.60 7.10
N VAL A 169 6.65 6.94 6.04
CA VAL A 169 5.44 7.29 5.31
C VAL A 169 4.24 6.63 6.01
N ALA A 170 3.30 7.44 6.48
CA ALA A 170 2.06 6.97 7.09
C ALA A 170 1.11 6.42 6.01
N ASP A 171 0.47 5.28 6.32
CA ASP A 171 -0.42 4.54 5.42
C ASP A 171 0.19 4.31 4.02
N ALA A 172 1.49 4.02 4.00
CA ALA A 172 2.22 3.77 2.77
C ALA A 172 1.64 2.57 2.02
N VAL A 173 1.20 2.78 0.78
CA VAL A 173 0.80 1.72 -0.12
C VAL A 173 1.83 1.61 -1.23
N ILE A 174 2.63 0.56 -1.20
CA ILE A 174 3.67 0.29 -2.20
C ILE A 174 3.22 -0.88 -3.05
N ARG A 175 3.00 -0.62 -4.34
CA ARG A 175 2.64 -1.65 -5.33
C ARG A 175 3.82 -1.85 -6.28
N TYR A 176 4.24 -3.10 -6.41
CA TYR A 176 5.21 -3.52 -7.41
C TYR A 176 4.54 -4.50 -8.35
N SER A 177 4.48 -4.17 -9.63
CA SER A 177 3.90 -5.03 -10.67
C SER A 177 4.85 -5.13 -11.86
N GLY A 178 5.16 -6.35 -12.28
CA GLY A 178 5.92 -6.63 -13.49
C GLY A 178 5.04 -7.35 -14.51
N ARG A 179 4.96 -6.83 -15.73
CA ARG A 179 4.32 -7.51 -16.86
C ARG A 179 5.40 -8.06 -17.78
N GLY A 180 5.54 -9.38 -17.82
CA GLY A 180 6.53 -10.10 -18.63
C GLY A 180 5.96 -11.39 -19.23
N LEU A 181 6.56 -11.85 -20.33
CA LEU A 181 6.10 -12.98 -21.15
C LEU A 181 6.19 -14.35 -20.44
N VAL A 182 6.84 -14.43 -19.27
CA VAL A 182 7.19 -15.70 -18.60
C VAL A 182 6.11 -16.16 -17.61
N ARG A 183 5.16 -15.30 -17.22
CA ARG A 183 4.21 -15.62 -16.13
C ARG A 183 3.00 -16.47 -16.54
N ASP A 184 2.87 -16.85 -17.81
CA ASP A 184 1.82 -17.76 -18.28
C ASP A 184 2.16 -19.26 -18.11
N SER A 185 3.41 -19.60 -17.77
CA SER A 185 3.80 -21.02 -17.59
C SER A 185 3.33 -21.65 -16.27
N GLN A 186 2.87 -20.84 -15.30
CA GLN A 186 2.47 -21.35 -13.98
C GLN A 186 1.03 -21.91 -13.94
N ARG A 187 0.29 -21.83 -15.05
CA ARG A 187 -1.01 -22.53 -15.23
C ARG A 187 -0.87 -23.97 -15.76
N ARG A 188 0.30 -24.61 -15.66
CA ARG A 188 0.46 -26.05 -15.90
C ARG A 188 0.22 -26.87 -14.62
N GLY A 189 -0.95 -26.71 -14.01
CA GLY A 189 -1.37 -27.46 -12.81
C GLY A 189 -2.57 -28.37 -13.01
N LEU A 190 -3.22 -28.32 -14.19
CA LEU A 190 -4.43 -29.11 -14.47
C LEU A 190 -4.13 -30.53 -14.97
N ILE A 191 -2.95 -30.78 -15.57
CA ILE A 191 -2.58 -32.12 -16.08
C ILE A 191 -2.27 -33.11 -14.94
N GLY A 192 -1.74 -32.63 -13.80
CA GLY A 192 -1.38 -33.50 -12.67
C GLY A 192 -2.59 -34.07 -11.91
N TRP A 193 -3.75 -33.41 -11.99
CA TRP A 193 -4.98 -33.87 -11.33
C TRP A 193 -5.69 -34.97 -12.14
N LEU A 194 -5.58 -34.96 -13.47
CA LEU A 194 -6.22 -35.96 -14.33
C LEU A 194 -5.57 -37.35 -14.21
N PHE A 195 -4.24 -37.42 -14.01
CA PHE A 195 -3.51 -38.68 -13.92
C PHE A 195 -3.57 -39.38 -12.55
N GLY A 196 -4.15 -38.74 -11.52
CA GLY A 196 -4.37 -39.35 -10.20
C GLY A 196 -5.56 -40.30 -10.12
N TRP A 197 -6.43 -40.35 -11.15
CA TRP A 197 -7.62 -41.20 -11.19
C TRP A 197 -7.41 -42.50 -12.00
N MET A 198 -6.23 -42.73 -12.59
CA MET A 198 -6.01 -43.93 -13.43
C MET A 198 -4.87 -44.85 -12.96
N ILE A 199 -4.62 -44.88 -11.66
CA ILE A 199 -3.87 -45.95 -10.98
C ILE A 199 -4.66 -46.40 -9.75
#